data_AF-A0A850ESR6-F1
#
_entry.id   AF-A0A850ESR6-F1
#
_cell.length_a   1.000
_cell.length_b   1.000
_cell.length_c   1.000
_cell.angle_alpha   90.00
_cell.angle_beta   90.00
_cell.angle_gamma   90.00
#
_symmetry.space_group_name_H-M   'P 1'
#
loop_
_entity.id
_entity.type
_entity.pdbx_description
1 polymer ?
#
loop_
_entity_poly.entity_id
_entity_poly.type
_entity_poly.pdbx_seq_one_letter_code
_entity_poly.pdbx_strand_id
1 'polypeptide(L)' 'MWGIMIQQYLDYSIRHPEEQFKPGNIFERFYSFMVDLLGMDEQDAEIEVAYFMNAMYDLMD' A
#
# COMPACT_ATOMS: atom_id res chain seq x y z
N MET A 1 -3.67 0.86 -14.55
CA MET A 1 -4.29 0.49 -13.26
C MET A 1 -3.35 0.75 -12.07
N TRP A 2 -2.07 1.07 -12.30
CA TRP A 2 -0.96 0.93 -11.35
C TRP A 2 -0.80 2.10 -10.34
N GLY A 3 -1.72 3.07 -10.35
CA GLY A 3 -1.80 4.13 -9.34
C GLY A 3 -3.08 4.07 -8.51
N ILE A 4 -4.01 3.19 -8.86
CA ILE A 4 -5.35 3.16 -8.22
C ILE A 4 -5.24 2.59 -6.81
N MET A 5 -4.46 1.51 -6.60
CA MET A 5 -4.30 0.90 -5.27
C MET A 5 -3.53 1.81 -4.31
N ILE A 6 -2.41 2.39 -4.76
CA ILE A 6 -1.63 3.33 -3.94
C ILE A 6 -2.49 4.55 -3.55
N GLN A 7 -3.23 5.14 -4.50
CA GLN A 7 -4.11 6.27 -4.18
C GLN A 7 -5.22 5.89 -3.18
N GLN A 8 -5.83 4.71 -3.35
CA GLN A 8 -6.85 4.21 -2.40
C GLN A 8 -6.28 4.01 -1.00
N TYR A 9 -5.05 3.49 -0.88
CA TYR A 9 -4.38 3.35 0.40
C TYR A 9 -4.06 4.71 1.05
N LEU A 10 -3.58 5.68 0.26
CA LEU A 10 -3.30 7.03 0.76
C LEU A 10 -4.58 7.73 1.23
N ASP A 11 -5.66 7.63 0.46
CA ASP A 11 -6.97 8.18 0.82
C ASP A 11 -7.53 7.50 2.08
N TYR A 12 -7.38 6.18 2.19
CA TYR A 12 -7.74 5.42 3.38
C TYR A 12 -6.96 5.90 4.61
N SER A 13 -5.64 6.06 4.47
CA SER A 13 -4.75 6.50 5.56
C SER A 13 -5.01 7.93 6.01
N ILE A 14 -5.47 8.82 5.11
CA ILE A 14 -5.89 10.18 5.47
C ILE A 14 -7.18 10.16 6.32
N ARG A 15 -8.09 9.23 6.03
CA ARG A 15 -9.37 9.08 6.75
C ARG A 15 -9.23 8.31 8.07
N HIS A 16 -8.17 7.52 8.21
CA HIS A 16 -7.88 6.66 9.36
C HIS A 16 -6.46 6.97 9.88
N PRO A 17 -6.27 8.11 10.58
CA PRO A 17 -4.96 8.53 11.05
C PRO A 17 -4.30 7.52 12.02
N GLU A 18 -5.07 6.64 12.64
CA GLU A 18 -4.58 5.52 13.44
C GLU A 18 -3.65 4.56 12.67
N GLU A 19 -3.80 4.49 11.34
CA GLU A 19 -2.94 3.67 10.47
C GLU A 19 -1.48 4.12 10.52
N GLN A 20 -1.22 5.41 10.83
CA GLN A 20 0.14 5.93 10.98
C GLN A 20 0.87 5.34 12.19
N PHE A 21 0.14 4.86 13.19
CA PHE A 21 0.69 4.26 14.41
C PHE A 21 0.75 2.73 14.35
N LYS A 22 0.23 2.11 13.29
CA LYS A 22 0.34 0.66 13.13
C LYS A 22 1.81 0.26 12.94
N PRO A 23 2.22 -0.86 13.59
CA PRO A 23 3.58 -1.37 13.42
C PRO A 23 3.87 -1.71 11.96
N GLY A 24 5.16 -1.78 11.64
CA GLY A 24 5.64 -2.08 10.30
C GLY A 24 5.96 -0.84 9.46
N ASN A 25 6.53 -1.08 8.28
CA ASN A 25 6.84 -0.03 7.31
C ASN A 25 5.63 0.27 6.39
N ILE A 26 5.76 1.27 5.52
CA ILE A 26 4.64 1.69 4.64
C ILE A 26 4.23 0.59 3.66
N PHE A 27 5.15 -0.24 3.19
CA PHE A 27 4.88 -1.32 2.25
C PHE A 27 4.15 -2.48 2.93
N GLU A 28 4.52 -2.82 4.17
CA GLU A 28 3.83 -3.81 4.99
C GLU A 28 2.39 -3.36 5.31
N ARG A 29 2.21 -2.09 5.67
CA ARG A 29 0.86 -1.54 5.89
C ARG A 29 0.03 -1.48 4.61
N PHE A 30 0.66 -1.18 3.47
CA PHE A 30 0.00 -1.21 2.17
C PHE A 30 -0.43 -2.62 1.77
N TYR A 31 0.41 -3.62 2.01
CA TYR A 31 0.08 -5.03 1.82
C TYR A 31 -1.12 -5.44 2.68
N SER A 32 -1.08 -5.17 3.99
CA SER A 32 -2.20 -5.46 4.90
C SER A 32 -3.49 -4.76 4.49
N PHE A 33 -3.42 -3.51 3.99
CA PHE A 33 -4.60 -2.84 3.45
C PHE A 33 -5.24 -3.63 2.30
N MET A 34 -4.45 -4.17 1.38
CA MET A 34 -4.99 -4.93 0.25
C MET A 34 -5.53 -6.31 0.67
N VAL A 35 -4.78 -7.05 1.48
CA VAL A 35 -5.16 -8.41 1.88
C VAL A 35 -6.25 -8.39 2.95
N ASP A 36 -6.04 -7.68 4.05
CA ASP A 36 -6.91 -7.76 5.23
C ASP A 36 -8.20 -6.95 5.05
N LEU A 37 -8.13 -5.79 4.37
CA LEU A 37 -9.28 -4.89 4.24
C LEU A 37 -10.03 -5.07 2.91
N LEU A 38 -9.31 -5.23 1.79
CA LEU A 38 -9.94 -5.37 0.47
C LEU A 38 -10.19 -6.84 0.08
N GLY A 39 -9.60 -7.79 0.80
CA GLY A 39 -9.70 -9.22 0.47
C GLY A 39 -9.00 -9.59 -0.83
N MET A 40 -7.94 -8.86 -1.20
CA MET A 40 -7.12 -9.15 -2.36
C MET A 40 -6.31 -10.43 -2.15
N ASP A 41 -6.04 -11.17 -3.23
CA ASP A 41 -5.13 -12.32 -3.19
C ASP A 41 -3.71 -11.89 -2.82
N GLU A 42 -3.01 -12.73 -2.05
CA GLU A 42 -1.67 -12.44 -1.56
C GLU A 42 -0.67 -12.21 -2.70
N GLN A 43 -0.74 -12.98 -3.80
CA GLN A 43 0.19 -12.80 -4.93
C GLN A 43 -0.05 -11.47 -5.65
N ASP A 44 -1.31 -11.10 -5.84
CA ASP A 44 -1.65 -9.81 -6.46
C ASP A 44 -1.21 -8.64 -5.57
N ALA A 45 -1.37 -8.77 -4.24
CA ALA A 45 -0.92 -7.78 -3.28
C ALA A 45 0.61 -7.62 -3.25
N GLU A 46 1.37 -8.72 -3.34
CA GLU A 46 2.84 -8.68 -3.45
C GLU A 46 3.29 -7.95 -4.72
N ILE A 47 2.61 -8.18 -5.85
CA ILE A 47 2.88 -7.49 -7.12
C ILE A 47 2.64 -5.98 -6.98
N GLU A 48 1.52 -5.57 -6.40
CA GLU A 48 1.21 -4.15 -6.15
C GLU A 48 2.23 -3.50 -5.19
N VAL A 49 2.69 -4.21 -4.16
CA VAL A 49 3.75 -3.74 -3.27
C VAL A 49 5.06 -3.52 -4.03
N ALA A 50 5.47 -4.46 -4.89
CA ALA A 50 6.67 -4.32 -5.69
C ALA A 50 6.58 -3.11 -6.64
N TYR A 51 5.40 -2.86 -7.22
CA TYR A 51 5.17 -1.65 -8.01
C TYR A 51 5.30 -0.37 -7.19
N PHE A 52 4.74 -0.34 -5.98
CA PHE A 52 4.88 0.81 -5.10
C PHE A 52 6.35 1.07 -4.71
N MET A 53 7.10 0.01 -4.40
CA MET A 53 8.53 0.13 -4.12
C MET A 53 9.29 0.73 -5.30
N ASN A 54 9.08 0.22 -6.51
CA ASN A 54 9.75 0.73 -7.72
C ASN A 54 9.37 2.20 -7.98
N ALA A 55 8.09 2.55 -7.87
CA ALA A 55 7.65 3.94 -8.04
C ALA A 55 8.28 4.90 -7.01
N MET A 56 8.50 4.44 -5.77
CA MET A 56 9.19 5.23 -4.75
C MET A 56 10.68 5.39 -5.05
N TYR A 57 11.34 4.34 -5.56
CA TYR A 57 12.75 4.43 -5.97
C TYR A 57 12.94 5.37 -7.16
N ASP A 58 12.07 5.31 -8.17
CA ASP A 58 12.11 6.18 -9.36
C ASP A 58 11.94 7.68 -9.00
N LEU A 59 11.31 8.00 -7.87
CA LEU A 59 11.14 9.37 -7.39
C LEU A 59 12.33 9.89 -6.57
N MET A 60 13.22 9.00 -6.12
CA MET A 60 14.41 9.35 -5.34
C MET A 60 15.67 9.54 -6.19
N ASP A 61 15.63 9.11 -7.46
CA ASP A 61 16.67 9.32 -8.49
C ASP A 61 16.39 10.60 -9.30
#